data_AF-A0A7J3C8P4-F1
#
_entry.id   AF-A0A7J3C8P4-F1
#
_cell.length_a   1.000
_cell.length_b   1.000
_cell.length_c   1.000
_cell.angle_alpha   90.00
_cell.angle_beta   90.00
_cell.angle_gamma   90.00
#
_symmetry.space_group_name_H-M   'P 1'
#
loop_
_entity.id
_entity.type
_entity.pdbx_description
1 polymer ?
#
loop_
_entity_poly.entity_id
_entity_poly.type
_entity_poly.pdbx_seq_one_letter_code
_entity_poly.pdbx_strand_id
1 'polypeptide(L)'
;MRNSAIDLFSRKTGIPKEEISNRYEIIGKSMVIRIPQQFYDEKMLLAKALLSSFKLWSVYEYSGIEGKMRVPKLNLLAGIGTDVVHSENGIKYKLDPS
;
A
#
# COMPACT_ATOMS: atom_id res chain seq x y z
N MET A 1 -14.92 -9.89 5.26
CA MET A 1 -14.83 -8.45 5.57
C MET A 1 -13.47 -7.90 5.13
N ARG A 2 -13.30 -7.57 3.84
CA ARG A 2 -12.10 -6.89 3.29
C ARG A 2 -12.34 -5.40 2.97
N ASN A 3 -13.61 -4.96 2.95
CA ASN A 3 -13.99 -3.59 2.57
C ASN A 3 -13.99 -2.59 3.74
N SER A 4 -13.92 -3.03 5.00
CA SER A 4 -14.19 -2.16 6.15
C SER A 4 -13.19 -1.01 6.31
N ALA A 5 -11.92 -1.22 5.94
CA ALA A 5 -10.88 -0.20 6.09
C ALA A 5 -11.03 0.93 5.06
N ILE A 6 -11.27 0.55 3.80
CA ILE A 6 -11.49 1.48 2.70
C ILE A 6 -12.82 2.21 2.92
N ASP A 7 -13.87 1.50 3.35
CA ASP A 7 -15.16 2.09 3.68
C ASP A 7 -15.05 3.07 4.87
N LEU A 8 -14.31 2.72 5.92
CA LEU A 8 -14.08 3.60 7.07
C LEU A 8 -13.28 4.84 6.67
N PHE A 9 -12.24 4.66 5.86
CA PHE A 9 -11.44 5.77 5.38
C PHE A 9 -12.24 6.69 4.46
N SER A 10 -12.99 6.13 3.51
CA SER A 10 -13.92 6.84 2.65
C SER A 10 -14.91 7.68 3.48
N ARG A 11 -15.54 7.10 4.51
CA ARG A 11 -16.44 7.83 5.41
C ARG A 11 -15.76 8.94 6.21
N LYS A 12 -14.53 8.72 6.65
CA LYS A 12 -13.78 9.70 7.47
C LYS A 12 -13.26 10.88 6.64
N THR A 13 -12.94 10.65 5.37
CA THR A 13 -12.31 11.64 4.49
C THR A 13 -13.26 12.25 3.46
N GLY A 14 -14.42 11.64 3.23
CA GLY A 14 -15.38 12.05 2.21
C GLY A 14 -15.04 11.57 0.78
N ILE A 15 -13.96 10.79 0.61
CA ILE A 15 -13.49 10.33 -0.70
C ILE A 15 -14.26 9.08 -1.15
N PRO A 16 -14.71 8.98 -2.41
CA PRO A 16 -15.33 7.76 -2.91
C PRO A 16 -14.39 6.55 -2.80
N LYS A 17 -14.91 5.42 -2.31
CA LYS A 17 -14.15 4.17 -2.16
C LYS A 17 -13.50 3.72 -3.46
N GLU A 18 -14.09 4.05 -4.61
CA GLU A 18 -13.61 3.70 -5.94
C GLU A 18 -12.28 4.38 -6.27
N GLU A 19 -12.07 5.60 -5.80
CA GLU A 19 -10.79 6.30 -5.98
C GLU A 19 -9.67 5.69 -5.13
N ILE A 20 -10.02 5.18 -3.95
CA ILE A 20 -9.08 4.53 -3.02
C ILE A 20 -8.78 3.09 -3.45
N SER A 21 -9.81 2.35 -3.90
CA SER A 21 -9.72 0.92 -4.20
C SER A 21 -8.97 0.59 -5.49
N ASN A 22 -8.85 1.54 -6.41
CA ASN A 22 -8.28 1.29 -7.74
C ASN A 22 -6.74 1.37 -7.81
N ARG A 23 -6.04 1.61 -6.70
CA ARG A 23 -4.60 1.94 -6.75
C ARG A 23 -3.77 1.36 -5.60
N TYR A 24 -4.05 0.14 -5.18
CA TYR A 24 -3.16 -0.57 -4.28
C TYR A 24 -2.81 -1.97 -4.78
N GLU A 25 -1.61 -2.41 -4.40
CA GLU A 25 -1.08 -3.74 -4.67
C GLU A 25 -0.61 -4.36 -3.35
N ILE A 26 -0.82 -5.65 -3.17
CA ILE A 26 -0.35 -6.38 -1.98
C ILE A 26 0.76 -7.34 -2.40
N ILE A 27 1.97 -7.07 -1.92
CA ILE A 27 3.15 -7.90 -2.12
C ILE A 27 3.44 -8.61 -0.80
N GLY A 28 2.87 -9.80 -0.62
CA GLY A 28 3.09 -10.61 0.58
C GLY A 28 2.48 -9.95 1.81
N LYS A 29 3.31 -9.50 2.75
CA LYS A 29 2.89 -8.76 3.95
C LYS A 29 3.08 -7.24 3.83
N SER A 30 3.33 -6.75 2.62
CA SER A 30 3.46 -5.33 2.32
C SER A 30 2.34 -4.88 1.39
N MET A 31 1.93 -3.62 1.49
CA MET A 31 1.02 -2.99 0.55
C MET A 31 1.66 -1.76 -0.06
N VAL A 32 1.50 -1.60 -1.37
CA VAL A 32 1.95 -0.43 -2.13
C VAL A 32 0.72 0.35 -2.55
N ILE A 33 0.66 1.64 -2.23
CA ILE A 33 -0.46 2.52 -2.55
C ILE A 33 0.01 3.70 -3.40
N ARG A 34 -0.85 4.16 -4.32
CA ARG A 34 -0.67 5.45 -5.01
C ARG A 34 -1.59 6.47 -4.40
N ILE A 35 -1.03 7.56 -3.90
CA ILE A 35 -1.78 8.60 -3.20
C ILE A 35 -1.93 9.81 -4.12
N PRO A 36 -3.16 10.23 -4.44
CA PRO A 36 -3.40 11.50 -5.12
C PRO A 36 -2.82 12.67 -4.33
N GLN A 37 -2.30 13.69 -5.02
CA GLN A 37 -1.65 14.84 -4.38
C GLN A 37 -2.53 15.54 -3.35
N GLN A 38 -3.85 15.60 -3.59
CA GLN A 38 -4.80 16.23 -2.67
C GLN A 38 -4.92 15.52 -1.30
N PHE A 39 -4.28 14.36 -1.10
CA PHE A 39 -4.33 13.57 0.14
C PHE A 39 -2.95 13.34 0.78
N TYR A 40 -1.97 14.17 0.41
CA TYR A 40 -0.62 14.06 0.95
C TYR A 40 -0.56 14.35 2.45
N ASP A 41 -1.47 15.17 2.99
CA ASP A 41 -1.52 15.49 4.42
C ASP A 41 -2.08 14.31 5.23
N GLU A 42 -3.03 13.56 4.67
CA GLU A 42 -3.66 12.41 5.32
C GLU A 42 -2.93 11.07 5.07
N LYS A 43 -1.90 11.04 4.22
CA LYS A 43 -1.28 9.79 3.76
C LYS A 43 -0.79 8.88 4.88
N MET A 44 -0.24 9.46 5.94
CA MET A 44 0.25 8.71 7.09
C MET A 44 -0.89 8.07 7.88
N LEU A 45 -2.03 8.77 8.00
CA LEU A 45 -3.22 8.27 8.68
C LEU A 45 -3.84 7.11 7.87
N LEU A 46 -3.95 7.28 6.55
CA LEU A 46 -4.38 6.22 5.64
C LEU A 46 -3.50 4.97 5.76
N ALA A 47 -2.18 5.14 5.68
CA ALA A 47 -1.24 4.04 5.75
C ALA A 47 -1.35 3.26 7.05
N LYS A 48 -1.49 3.92 8.20
CA LYS A 48 -1.70 3.26 9.50
C LYS A 48 -3.03 2.49 9.57
N ALA A 49 -4.10 3.05 9.01
CA ALA A 49 -5.40 2.38 8.95
C ALA A 49 -5.36 1.13 8.07
N LEU A 50 -4.69 1.20 6.91
CA LEU A 50 -4.48 0.05 6.02
C LEU A 50 -3.60 -1.03 6.67
N LEU A 51 -2.47 -0.64 7.26
CA LEU A 51 -1.55 -1.54 7.95
C LEU A 51 -2.26 -2.42 8.98
N SER A 52 -3.03 -1.79 9.85
CA SER A 52 -3.77 -2.46 10.93
C SER A 52 -4.92 -3.32 10.41
N SER A 53 -5.71 -2.79 9.46
CA SER A 53 -6.88 -3.49 8.95
C SER A 53 -6.54 -4.72 8.12
N PHE A 54 -5.47 -4.67 7.32
CA PHE A 54 -5.03 -5.77 6.47
C PHE A 54 -4.00 -6.69 7.16
N LYS A 55 -3.62 -6.38 8.41
CA LYS A 55 -2.60 -7.12 9.19
C LYS A 55 -1.30 -7.29 8.39
N LEU A 56 -0.82 -6.16 7.88
CA LEU A 56 0.40 -6.03 7.10
C LEU A 56 1.59 -5.67 8.00
N TRP A 57 2.80 -5.88 7.50
CA TRP A 57 4.04 -5.43 8.11
C TRP A 57 4.42 -4.02 7.69
N SER A 58 4.07 -3.62 6.46
CA SER A 58 4.37 -2.29 5.93
C SER A 58 3.38 -1.82 4.88
N VAL A 59 3.30 -0.49 4.76
CA VAL A 59 2.57 0.22 3.70
C VAL A 59 3.50 1.26 3.09
N TYR A 60 3.62 1.24 1.76
CA TYR A 60 4.49 2.11 0.97
C TYR A 60 3.70 2.99 0.02
N GLU A 61 4.21 4.21 -0.22
CA GLU A 61 3.78 5.08 -1.31
C GLU A 61 4.62 4.82 -2.55
N TYR A 62 3.96 4.53 -3.68
CA TYR A 62 4.59 4.48 -4.99
C TYR A 62 4.70 5.87 -5.59
N SER A 63 5.92 6.27 -5.96
CA SER A 63 6.23 7.58 -6.54
C SER A 63 6.76 7.55 -7.98
N GLY A 64 7.00 6.36 -8.55
CA GLY A 64 7.49 6.21 -9.92
C GLY A 64 8.29 4.92 -10.12
N ILE A 65 8.87 4.79 -11.31
CA ILE A 65 9.83 3.72 -11.66
C ILE A 65 11.05 4.40 -12.28
N GLU A 66 12.24 3.95 -11.89
CA GLU A 66 13.50 4.55 -12.35
C GLU A 66 14.52 3.54 -12.87
N GLY A 67 15.44 4.09 -13.66
CA GLY A 67 16.59 3.35 -14.20
C GLY A 67 16.24 2.29 -15.24
N LYS A 68 17.29 1.71 -15.84
CA LYS A 68 17.15 0.63 -16.83
C LYS A 68 16.57 -0.66 -16.21
N MET A 69 16.85 -0.87 -14.93
CA MET A 69 16.37 -2.03 -14.16
C MET A 69 14.91 -1.89 -13.70
N ARG A 70 14.25 -0.76 -13.99
CA ARG A 70 12.83 -0.52 -13.71
C ARG A 70 12.50 -0.70 -12.22
N VAL A 71 13.37 -0.22 -11.34
CA VAL A 71 13.17 -0.31 -9.88
C VAL A 71 12.08 0.69 -9.48
N PRO A 72 10.98 0.24 -8.84
CA PRO A 72 9.94 1.14 -8.35
C PRO A 72 10.49 2.00 -7.21
N LYS A 73 10.15 3.29 -7.19
CA LYS A 73 10.44 4.16 -6.06
C LYS A 73 9.34 4.08 -5.03
N LEU A 74 9.63 3.37 -3.94
CA LEU A 74 8.70 3.22 -2.82
C LEU A 74 9.17 3.99 -1.58
N ASN A 75 8.28 4.75 -0.98
CA ASN A 75 8.51 5.43 0.30
C ASN A 75 7.73 4.74 1.40
N LEU A 76 8.39 4.28 2.47
CA LEU A 76 7.71 3.67 3.61
C LEU A 76 6.88 4.72 4.36
N LEU A 77 5.56 4.50 4.43
CA LEU A 77 4.64 5.38 5.16
C LEU A 77 4.30 4.84 6.56
N ALA A 78 4.17 3.53 6.70
CA ALA A 78 3.84 2.91 7.98
C ALA A 78 4.41 1.49 8.10
N GLY A 79 4.73 1.08 9.33
CA GLY A 79 5.23 -0.26 9.63
C GLY A 79 6.74 -0.38 9.55
N ILE A 80 7.24 -1.57 9.21
CA ILE A 80 8.67 -1.91 9.17
C ILE A 80 9.02 -2.41 7.77
N GLY A 81 10.03 -1.80 7.16
CA GLY A 81 10.57 -2.25 5.88
C GLY A 81 11.40 -3.52 6.06
N THR A 82 11.04 -4.57 5.34
CA THR A 82 11.72 -5.87 5.37
C THR A 82 11.33 -6.69 4.14
N ASP A 83 12.15 -7.67 3.81
CA ASP A 83 11.84 -8.67 2.79
C ASP A 83 10.52 -9.38 3.13
N VAL A 84 9.74 -9.66 2.10
CA VAL A 84 8.48 -10.40 2.20
C VAL A 84 8.50 -11.63 1.31
N VAL A 85 7.71 -12.62 1.72
CA VAL A 85 7.39 -13.75 0.86
C VAL A 85 6.04 -13.48 0.19
N HIS A 86 6.06 -13.28 -1.12
CA HIS A 86 4.86 -13.19 -1.96
C HIS A 86 4.54 -14.57 -2.54
N SER A 87 3.25 -14.89 -2.66
CA SER A 87 2.80 -16.15 -3.25
C SER A 87 1.86 -15.86 -4.40
N GLU A 88 2.22 -16.29 -5.59
CA GLU A 88 1.45 -16.10 -6.81
C GLU A 88 1.46 -17.39 -7.63
N ASN A 89 0.28 -17.86 -8.06
CA ASN A 89 0.13 -19.07 -8.86
C ASN A 89 0.84 -20.32 -8.28
N GLY A 90 0.91 -20.41 -6.94
CA GLY A 90 1.57 -21.50 -6.23
C GLY A 90 3.09 -21.37 -6.05
N ILE A 91 3.71 -20.34 -6.62
CA ILE A 91 5.15 -20.06 -6.51
C ILE A 91 5.38 -19.02 -5.41
N LYS A 92 6.43 -19.22 -4.62
CA LYS A 92 6.84 -18.29 -3.56
C LYS A 92 8.06 -17.49 -4.00
N TYR A 93 7.95 -16.17 -3.89
CA TYR A 93 9.00 -15.22 -4.20
C TYR A 93 9.43 -14.51 -2.93
N LYS A 94 10.74 -14.44 -2.67
CA LYS A 94 11.29 -13.56 -1.64
C LYS A 94 11.65 -12.23 -2.31
N LEU A 95 10.98 -11.17 -1.93
CA LEU A 95 11.10 -9.85 -2.55
C LEU A 95 11.40 -8.81 -1.49
N ASP A 96 12.30 -7.88 -1.81
CA ASP A 96 12.31 -6.57 -1.17
C ASP A 96 11.21 -5.73 -1.85
N PRO A 97 10.20 -5.23 -1.12
CA PRO A 97 9.20 -4.35 -1.71
C PRO A 97 9.79 -3.03 -2.22
N SER A 98 10.88 -2.53 -1.61
CA SER A 98 11.42 -1.18 -1.83
C SER A 98 12.49 -1.04 -2.91
#